data_AF-A0A844F7Q2-F1
#
_entry.id   AF-A0A844F7Q2-F1
#
_cell.length_a   1.000
_cell.length_b   1.000
_cell.length_c   1.000
_cell.angle_alpha   90.00
_cell.angle_beta   90.00
_cell.angle_gamma   90.00
#
_symmetry.space_group_name_H-M   'P 1'
#
loop_
_entity.id
_entity.type
_entity.pdbx_description
1 polymer ?
#
loop_
_entity_poly.entity_id
_entity_poly.type
_entity_poly.pdbx_seq_one_letter_code
_entity_poly.pdbx_strand_id
1 'polypeptide(L)'
;MKQKIVIVSHCFLNDAAKLRNQDAADMEQERTKKRSFLKELLEQGIEVLQLPCPEFILYGCNRWGHAASQFDTPHFRQEARNMLLPIVMQLEEYAAYPDRYDILGVYGINGSPSCGVDYTYDGDWGGELGGKDAPCQLDKAYRPGIFMDVFAKLLEERHLSIKFYTLDAENRPI
;
A
#
# COMPACT_ATOMS: atom_id res chain seq x y z
N MET A 1 -0.02 20.98 21.05
CA MET A 1 0.19 19.59 20.59
C MET A 1 0.13 19.60 19.08
N LYS A 2 0.96 18.80 18.40
CA LYS A 2 0.91 18.65 16.94
C LYS A 2 -0.25 17.73 16.56
N GLN A 3 -0.94 18.03 15.47
CA GLN A 3 -1.90 17.12 14.86
C GLN A 3 -1.13 15.99 14.17
N LYS A 4 -1.37 14.75 14.62
CA LYS A 4 -0.70 13.57 14.10
C LYS A 4 -1.44 13.02 12.89
N ILE A 5 -0.70 12.59 11.87
CA ILE A 5 -1.27 12.09 10.61
C ILE A 5 -0.61 10.77 10.24
N VAL A 6 -1.41 9.79 9.88
CA VAL A 6 -0.99 8.50 9.32
C VAL A 6 -1.51 8.37 7.91
N ILE A 7 -0.69 7.84 7.02
CA ILE A 7 -1.08 7.50 5.65
C ILE A 7 -1.32 5.99 5.58
N VAL A 8 -2.43 5.56 5.00
CA VAL A 8 -2.78 4.12 4.91
C VAL A 8 -3.10 3.71 3.49
N SER A 9 -2.73 2.47 3.14
CA SER A 9 -3.19 1.84 1.90
C SER A 9 -4.72 1.76 1.86
N HIS A 10 -5.29 1.90 0.67
CA HIS A 10 -6.75 2.00 0.47
C HIS A 10 -7.58 0.97 1.24
N CYS A 11 -7.18 -0.31 1.22
CA CYS A 11 -7.95 -1.39 1.81
C CYS A 11 -7.81 -1.55 3.33
N PHE A 12 -7.16 -0.61 4.03
CA PHE A 12 -7.39 -0.40 5.46
C PHE A 12 -8.82 0.09 5.70
N LEU A 13 -9.25 1.10 4.94
CA LEU A 13 -10.56 1.74 5.07
C LEU A 13 -11.60 1.13 4.12
N ASN A 14 -11.18 0.53 3.01
CA ASN A 14 -12.07 -0.07 2.01
C ASN A 14 -11.64 -1.48 1.59
N ASP A 15 -11.96 -2.45 2.44
CA ASP A 15 -11.65 -3.87 2.23
C ASP A 15 -12.28 -4.44 0.95
N ALA A 16 -13.37 -3.83 0.44
CA ALA A 16 -14.03 -4.26 -0.80
C ALA A 16 -13.18 -4.04 -2.07
N ALA A 17 -12.03 -3.36 -1.97
CA ALA A 17 -11.09 -3.21 -3.07
C ALA A 17 -10.14 -4.42 -3.25
N LYS A 18 -10.11 -5.35 -2.29
CA LYS A 18 -9.28 -6.55 -2.35
C LYS A 18 -9.77 -7.56 -3.39
N LEU A 19 -8.87 -8.45 -3.78
CA LEU A 19 -9.17 -9.58 -4.65
C LEU A 19 -10.27 -10.46 -4.05
N ARG A 20 -11.16 -10.97 -4.91
CA ARG A 20 -12.19 -11.94 -4.53
C ARG A 20 -11.59 -13.34 -4.43
N ASN A 21 -12.31 -14.24 -3.76
CA ASN A 21 -11.99 -15.68 -3.67
C ASN A 21 -10.63 -15.98 -3.03
N GLN A 22 -10.16 -15.11 -2.12
CA GLN A 22 -9.10 -15.46 -1.18
C GLN A 22 -9.66 -16.35 -0.07
N ASP A 23 -8.77 -16.93 0.75
CA ASP A 23 -9.20 -17.68 1.93
C ASP A 23 -10.02 -16.78 2.88
N ALA A 24 -11.19 -17.27 3.29
CA ALA A 24 -12.13 -16.48 4.07
C ALA A 24 -11.64 -16.20 5.49
N ALA A 25 -10.89 -17.12 6.11
CA ALA A 25 -10.36 -16.94 7.44
C ALA A 25 -9.22 -15.91 7.43
N ASP A 26 -8.32 -16.00 6.43
CA ASP A 26 -7.23 -15.03 6.26
C ASP A 26 -7.76 -13.61 6.03
N MET A 27 -8.79 -13.47 5.17
CA MET A 27 -9.43 -12.16 4.93
C MET A 27 -10.06 -11.59 6.20
N GLU A 28 -10.79 -12.38 6.98
CA GLU A 28 -11.45 -11.89 8.20
C GLU A 28 -10.42 -11.53 9.28
N GLN A 29 -9.34 -12.29 9.40
CA GLN A 29 -8.25 -11.99 10.33
C GLN A 29 -7.56 -10.66 9.96
N GLU A 30 -7.20 -10.47 8.68
CA GLU A 30 -6.60 -9.22 8.22
C GLU A 30 -7.55 -8.03 8.41
N ARG A 31 -8.82 -8.20 8.07
CA ARG A 31 -9.86 -7.18 8.25
C ARG A 31 -10.02 -6.81 9.73
N THR A 32 -10.02 -7.78 10.63
CA THR A 32 -10.07 -7.54 12.08
C THR A 32 -8.86 -6.74 12.55
N LYS A 33 -7.63 -7.12 12.15
CA LYS A 33 -6.41 -6.37 12.48
C LYS A 33 -6.47 -4.92 12.00
N LYS A 34 -6.86 -4.70 10.73
CA LYS A 34 -6.99 -3.35 10.14
C LYS A 34 -8.01 -2.50 10.89
N ARG A 35 -9.16 -3.08 11.26
CA ARG A 35 -10.21 -2.37 12.01
C ARG A 35 -9.77 -2.01 13.42
N SER A 36 -9.12 -2.92 14.14
CA SER A 36 -8.56 -2.61 15.47
C SER A 36 -7.53 -1.47 15.39
N PHE A 37 -6.65 -1.52 14.39
CA PHE A 37 -5.68 -0.47 14.15
C PHE A 37 -6.32 0.90 13.85
N LEU A 38 -7.31 0.94 12.95
CA LEU A 38 -8.02 2.19 12.65
C LEU A 38 -8.75 2.75 13.87
N LYS A 39 -9.33 1.87 14.70
CA LYS A 39 -9.98 2.28 15.94
C LYS A 39 -8.96 2.91 16.90
N GLU A 40 -7.80 2.29 17.07
CA GLU A 40 -6.71 2.82 17.88
C GLU A 40 -6.25 4.21 17.40
N LEU A 41 -6.07 4.41 16.09
CA LEU A 41 -5.73 5.72 15.53
C LEU A 41 -6.76 6.79 15.92
N LEU A 42 -8.04 6.50 15.76
CA LEU A 42 -9.12 7.45 16.07
C LEU A 42 -9.25 7.73 17.56
N GLU A 43 -9.10 6.73 18.42
CA GLU A 43 -9.11 6.89 19.89
C GLU A 43 -7.95 7.77 20.37
N GLN A 44 -6.82 7.74 19.67
CA GLN A 44 -5.67 8.60 19.93
C GLN A 44 -5.77 9.99 19.27
N GLY A 45 -6.84 10.28 18.51
CA GLY A 45 -7.01 11.54 17.78
C GLY A 45 -6.04 11.72 16.61
N ILE A 46 -5.57 10.61 16.02
CA ILE A 46 -4.66 10.60 14.86
C ILE A 46 -5.49 10.64 13.59
N GLU A 47 -5.16 11.58 12.70
CA GLU A 47 -5.83 11.72 11.40
C GLU A 47 -5.34 10.67 10.41
N VAL A 48 -6.22 10.28 9.49
CA VAL A 48 -5.94 9.23 8.50
C VAL A 48 -6.04 9.80 7.07
N LEU A 49 -4.95 9.73 6.33
CA LEU A 49 -4.88 10.02 4.90
C LEU A 49 -4.90 8.70 4.11
N GLN A 50 -5.90 8.51 3.26
CA GLN A 50 -6.05 7.28 2.47
C GLN A 50 -5.30 7.39 1.13
N LEU A 51 -4.48 6.39 0.81
CA LEU A 51 -3.89 6.22 -0.52
C LEU A 51 -4.89 5.61 -1.50
N PRO A 52 -4.77 5.91 -2.81
CA PRO A 52 -5.51 5.18 -3.84
C PRO A 52 -5.06 3.72 -3.93
N CYS A 53 -5.92 2.85 -4.48
CA CYS A 53 -5.58 1.47 -4.79
C CYS A 53 -5.27 1.35 -6.29
N PRO A 54 -3.99 1.23 -6.71
CA PRO A 54 -3.66 1.16 -8.12
C PRO A 54 -4.25 -0.10 -8.79
N GLU A 55 -4.25 -1.23 -8.08
CA GLU A 55 -4.83 -2.47 -8.60
C GLU A 55 -6.34 -2.33 -8.88
N PHE A 56 -7.08 -1.64 -8.00
CA PHE A 56 -8.51 -1.42 -8.16
C PHE A 56 -8.80 -0.38 -9.25
N ILE A 57 -8.02 0.71 -9.31
CA ILE A 57 -8.21 1.78 -10.29
C ILE A 57 -7.94 1.27 -11.72
N LEU A 58 -6.90 0.46 -11.90
CA LEU A 58 -6.48 -0.01 -13.22
C LEU A 58 -7.25 -1.25 -13.68
N TYR A 59 -7.57 -2.18 -12.78
CA TYR A 59 -8.14 -3.49 -13.13
C TYR A 59 -9.55 -3.73 -12.57
N GLY A 60 -10.07 -2.86 -11.71
CA GLY A 60 -11.37 -3.01 -11.08
C GLY A 60 -11.43 -4.11 -10.02
N CYS A 61 -12.66 -4.45 -9.63
CA CYS A 61 -12.96 -5.42 -8.58
C CYS A 61 -12.95 -6.88 -9.05
N ASN A 62 -13.11 -7.12 -10.36
CA ASN A 62 -13.16 -8.47 -10.94
C ASN A 62 -11.83 -8.86 -11.60
N ARG A 63 -10.71 -8.53 -10.92
CA ARG A 63 -9.35 -8.78 -11.40
C ARG A 63 -8.79 -10.08 -10.82
N TRP A 64 -7.75 -10.60 -11.47
CA TRP A 64 -6.98 -11.75 -11.00
C TRP A 64 -5.84 -11.30 -10.07
N GLY A 65 -5.28 -12.24 -9.32
CA GLY A 65 -4.02 -12.02 -8.61
C GLY A 65 -2.89 -11.75 -9.60
N HIS A 66 -2.00 -10.82 -9.26
CA HIS A 66 -0.89 -10.41 -10.10
C HIS A 66 0.43 -10.50 -9.32
N ALA A 67 1.51 -10.81 -10.03
CA ALA A 67 2.87 -10.73 -9.50
C ALA A 67 3.33 -9.27 -9.40
N ALA A 68 4.30 -8.97 -8.54
CA ALA A 68 4.89 -7.63 -8.47
C ALA A 68 5.48 -7.18 -9.82
N SER A 69 6.17 -8.07 -10.54
CA SER A 69 6.75 -7.77 -11.86
C SER A 69 5.72 -7.38 -12.92
N GLN A 70 4.47 -7.84 -12.82
CA GLN A 70 3.40 -7.44 -13.75
C GLN A 70 2.97 -5.98 -13.58
N PHE A 71 3.24 -5.39 -12.42
CA PHE A 71 3.08 -3.95 -12.20
C PHE A 71 4.38 -3.18 -12.47
N ASP A 72 5.51 -3.85 -12.70
CA ASP A 72 6.79 -3.19 -12.95
C ASP A 72 6.96 -2.79 -14.43
N THR A 73 5.99 -2.02 -14.93
CA THR A 73 5.99 -1.52 -16.31
C THR A 73 6.19 -0.01 -16.34
N PRO A 74 6.73 0.58 -17.43
CA PRO A 74 6.85 2.02 -17.56
C PRO A 74 5.51 2.74 -17.38
N HIS A 75 4.42 2.20 -17.93
CA HIS A 75 3.09 2.79 -17.82
C HIS A 75 2.57 2.74 -16.39
N PHE A 76 2.64 1.59 -15.71
CA PHE A 76 2.20 1.49 -14.32
C PHE A 76 2.99 2.43 -13.41
N ARG A 77 4.32 2.52 -13.58
CA ARG A 77 5.14 3.45 -12.79
C ARG A 77 4.74 4.90 -13.01
N GLN A 78 4.41 5.29 -14.25
CA GLN A 78 3.90 6.63 -14.53
C GLN A 78 2.53 6.87 -13.88
N GLU A 79 1.60 5.93 -13.98
CA GLU A 79 0.28 6.07 -13.36
C GLU A 79 0.34 6.06 -11.83
N ALA A 80 1.23 5.25 -11.24
CA ALA A 80 1.53 5.29 -9.82
C ALA A 80 1.99 6.69 -9.40
N ARG A 81 2.89 7.32 -10.17
CA ARG A 81 3.31 8.70 -9.91
C ARG A 81 2.15 9.68 -10.02
N ASN A 82 1.31 9.57 -11.05
CA ASN A 82 0.14 10.44 -11.23
C ASN A 82 -0.83 10.33 -10.04
N MET A 83 -1.09 9.11 -9.55
CA MET A 83 -1.95 8.84 -8.40
C MET A 83 -1.36 9.37 -7.09
N LEU A 84 -0.04 9.29 -6.92
CA LEU A 84 0.65 9.68 -5.69
C LEU A 84 0.93 11.18 -5.60
N LEU A 85 1.06 11.87 -6.73
CA LEU A 85 1.45 13.29 -6.73
C LEU A 85 0.51 14.18 -5.89
N PRO A 86 -0.84 14.06 -5.96
CA PRO A 86 -1.74 14.82 -5.09
C PRO A 86 -1.57 14.51 -3.60
N ILE A 87 -1.14 13.29 -3.26
CA ILE A 87 -0.86 12.88 -1.89
C ILE A 87 0.46 13.50 -1.42
N VAL A 88 1.51 13.39 -2.23
CA VAL A 88 2.82 13.97 -1.93
C VAL A 88 2.72 15.49 -1.72
N MET A 89 1.96 16.20 -2.55
CA MET A 89 1.74 17.65 -2.37
C MET A 89 1.06 17.99 -1.04
N GLN A 90 0.13 17.16 -0.55
CA GLN A 90 -0.43 17.34 0.79
C GLN A 90 0.60 17.09 1.88
N LEU A 91 1.48 16.08 1.71
CA LEU A 91 2.55 15.79 2.66
C LEU A 91 3.62 16.89 2.69
N GLU A 92 3.96 17.49 1.54
CA GLU A 92 4.82 18.68 1.46
C GLU A 92 4.21 19.84 2.27
N GLU A 93 2.90 20.09 2.11
CA GLU A 93 2.21 21.14 2.86
C GLU A 93 2.22 20.86 4.37
N TYR A 94 1.92 19.63 4.81
CA TYR A 94 2.01 19.29 6.24
C TYR A 94 3.44 19.44 6.78
N ALA A 95 4.44 18.99 6.02
CA ALA A 95 5.84 19.07 6.40
C ALA A 95 6.36 20.51 6.48
N ALA A 96 5.76 21.46 5.75
CA ALA A 96 6.09 22.89 5.81
C ALA A 96 5.71 23.53 7.16
N TYR A 97 4.82 22.91 7.95
CA TYR A 97 4.41 23.40 9.28
C TYR A 97 4.70 22.37 10.38
N PRO A 98 5.98 22.08 10.67
CA PRO A 98 6.36 21.03 11.63
C PRO A 98 5.95 21.36 13.07
N ASP A 99 5.66 22.62 13.40
CA ASP A 99 5.14 23.01 14.72
C ASP A 99 3.66 22.65 14.90
N ARG A 100 2.95 22.38 13.80
CA ARG A 100 1.52 22.08 13.78
C ARG A 100 1.22 20.62 13.47
N TYR A 101 2.00 19.98 12.61
CA TYR A 101 1.72 18.64 12.11
C TYR A 101 2.87 17.67 12.39
N ASP A 102 2.52 16.40 12.56
CA ASP A 102 3.47 15.31 12.73
C ASP A 102 3.04 14.12 11.86
N ILE A 103 3.83 13.83 10.82
CA ILE A 103 3.55 12.73 9.90
C ILE A 103 4.21 11.47 10.45
N LEU A 104 3.39 10.55 10.96
CA LEU A 104 3.89 9.37 11.67
C LEU A 104 4.40 8.30 10.72
N GLY A 105 3.84 8.19 9.51
CA GLY A 105 4.31 7.23 8.51
C GLY A 105 3.24 6.74 7.54
N VAL A 106 3.68 5.88 6.61
CA VAL A 106 2.85 5.21 5.61
C VAL A 106 2.66 3.75 5.98
N TYR A 107 1.42 3.26 5.93
CA TYR A 107 1.08 1.87 6.23
C TYR A 107 0.69 1.11 4.97
N GLY A 108 1.52 0.12 4.63
CA GLY A 108 1.28 -0.81 3.53
C GLY A 108 0.78 -2.17 3.99
N ILE A 109 0.64 -3.08 3.02
CA ILE A 109 0.12 -4.43 3.23
C ILE A 109 1.11 -5.41 2.62
N ASN A 110 1.90 -6.04 3.49
CA ASN A 110 2.85 -7.05 3.08
C ASN A 110 2.20 -8.16 2.26
N GLY A 111 2.91 -8.62 1.22
CA GLY A 111 2.40 -9.56 0.24
C GLY A 111 1.60 -8.93 -0.90
N SER A 112 1.17 -7.66 -0.81
CA SER A 112 0.57 -6.99 -1.96
C SER A 112 1.63 -6.71 -3.04
N PRO A 113 1.34 -6.98 -4.32
CA PRO A 113 2.23 -6.67 -5.43
C PRO A 113 2.42 -5.16 -5.65
N SER A 114 1.45 -4.35 -5.23
CA SER A 114 1.52 -2.89 -5.27
C SER A 114 1.90 -2.27 -3.92
N CYS A 115 1.21 -2.66 -2.85
CA CYS A 115 1.26 -1.98 -1.55
C CYS A 115 2.14 -2.68 -0.49
N GLY A 116 2.89 -3.71 -0.87
CA GLY A 116 3.86 -4.38 0.04
C GLY A 116 4.94 -3.43 0.52
N VAL A 117 5.35 -3.58 1.79
CA VAL A 117 6.42 -2.75 2.40
C VAL A 117 7.71 -3.56 2.49
N ASP A 118 7.70 -4.62 3.30
CA ASP A 118 8.90 -5.44 3.54
C ASP A 118 9.04 -6.56 2.49
N TYR A 119 7.90 -7.08 2.04
CA TYR A 119 7.87 -8.13 1.03
C TYR A 119 6.62 -8.07 0.15
N THR A 120 6.77 -8.72 -0.99
CA THR A 120 5.74 -8.95 -2.00
C THR A 120 5.83 -10.39 -2.53
N TYR A 121 4.97 -10.74 -3.49
CA TYR A 121 5.03 -12.01 -4.21
C TYR A 121 5.34 -11.76 -5.68
N ASP A 122 6.29 -12.52 -6.21
CA ASP A 122 6.77 -12.38 -7.58
C ASP A 122 7.28 -13.72 -8.11
N GLY A 123 7.47 -13.84 -9.41
CA GLY A 123 7.93 -15.10 -10.01
C GLY A 123 7.60 -15.19 -11.49
N ASP A 124 7.76 -16.38 -12.05
CA ASP A 124 7.29 -16.68 -13.40
C ASP A 124 5.76 -16.83 -13.35
N TRP A 125 5.07 -15.71 -13.59
CA TRP A 125 3.62 -15.60 -13.50
C TRP A 125 3.07 -14.90 -14.74
N GLY A 126 2.35 -15.66 -15.56
CA GLY A 126 1.78 -15.15 -16.80
C GLY A 126 1.33 -16.24 -17.75
N GLY A 127 1.07 -15.87 -19.00
CA GLY A 127 0.58 -16.80 -20.03
C GLY A 127 -0.93 -16.75 -20.24
N GLU A 128 -1.45 -17.76 -20.92
CA GLU A 128 -2.87 -17.87 -21.28
C GLU A 128 -3.66 -18.60 -20.19
N LEU A 129 -4.76 -18.00 -19.74
CA LEU A 129 -5.65 -18.60 -18.75
C LEU A 129 -6.24 -19.91 -19.27
N GLY A 130 -6.00 -21.01 -18.56
CA GLY A 130 -6.44 -22.35 -18.99
C GLY A 130 -5.52 -23.03 -20.00
N GLY A 131 -4.41 -22.39 -20.38
CA GLY A 131 -3.32 -23.04 -21.11
C GLY A 131 -2.63 -24.10 -20.24
N LYS A 132 -2.16 -25.19 -20.86
CA LYS A 132 -1.61 -26.36 -20.15
C LYS A 132 -0.30 -26.09 -19.40
N ASP A 133 0.41 -25.01 -19.75
CA ASP A 133 1.77 -24.72 -19.28
C ASP A 133 1.96 -23.26 -18.82
N ALA A 134 0.88 -22.57 -18.41
CA ALA A 134 1.00 -21.20 -17.92
C ALA A 134 1.80 -21.18 -16.60
N PRO A 135 2.94 -20.48 -16.53
CA PRO A 135 3.71 -20.39 -15.29
C PRO A 135 2.87 -19.64 -14.24
N CYS A 136 2.65 -20.31 -13.11
CA CYS A 136 1.74 -19.86 -12.05
C CYS A 136 2.41 -19.90 -10.67
N GLN A 137 3.74 -19.83 -10.64
CA GLN A 137 4.49 -19.86 -9.40
C GLN A 137 4.81 -18.45 -8.93
N LEU A 138 4.41 -18.16 -7.70
CA LEU A 138 4.81 -16.95 -6.99
C LEU A 138 5.62 -17.35 -5.77
N ASP A 139 6.80 -16.74 -5.65
CA ASP A 139 7.67 -16.86 -4.49
C ASP A 139 7.66 -15.55 -3.71
N LYS A 140 7.94 -15.64 -2.41
CA LYS A 140 8.05 -14.47 -1.55
C LYS A 140 9.33 -13.70 -1.90
N ALA A 141 9.19 -12.43 -2.28
CA ALA A 141 10.30 -11.54 -2.59
C ALA A 141 10.41 -10.44 -1.52
N TYR A 142 11.59 -10.32 -0.88
CA TYR A 142 11.87 -9.32 0.15
C TYR A 142 12.19 -7.95 -0.47
N ARG A 143 11.16 -7.34 -1.04
CA ARG A 143 11.18 -5.98 -1.62
C ARG A 143 9.79 -5.35 -1.50
N PRO A 144 9.68 -4.01 -1.52
CA PRO A 144 8.38 -3.35 -1.56
C PRO A 144 7.63 -3.68 -2.86
N GLY A 145 6.30 -3.54 -2.79
CA GLY A 145 5.46 -3.53 -3.99
C GLY A 145 5.74 -2.30 -4.86
N ILE A 146 5.40 -2.38 -6.14
CA ILE A 146 5.84 -1.37 -7.12
C ILE A 146 5.29 0.02 -6.81
N PHE A 147 4.06 0.11 -6.29
CA PHE A 147 3.45 1.38 -5.91
C PHE A 147 4.16 2.02 -4.71
N MET A 148 4.57 1.21 -3.71
CA MET A 148 5.34 1.71 -2.56
C MET A 148 6.77 2.09 -2.93
N ASP A 149 7.43 1.36 -3.83
CA ASP A 149 8.73 1.74 -4.39
C ASP A 149 8.67 3.12 -5.08
N VAL A 150 7.64 3.34 -5.92
CA VAL A 150 7.42 4.63 -6.56
C VAL A 150 7.13 5.73 -5.53
N PHE A 151 6.34 5.43 -4.49
CA PHE A 151 6.04 6.40 -3.45
C PHE A 151 7.28 6.80 -2.66
N ALA A 152 8.11 5.85 -2.24
CA ALA A 152 9.36 6.12 -1.53
C ALA A 152 10.29 7.02 -2.36
N LYS A 153 10.46 6.73 -3.66
CA LYS A 153 11.26 7.56 -4.58
C LYS A 153 10.68 8.97 -4.74
N LEU A 154 9.36 9.10 -4.89
CA LEU A 154 8.71 10.41 -4.95
C LEU A 154 8.92 11.23 -3.68
N LEU A 155 8.87 10.61 -2.50
CA LEU A 155 9.15 11.29 -1.23
C LEU A 155 10.61 11.73 -1.14
N GLU A 156 11.54 10.88 -1.57
CA GLU A 156 12.97 11.20 -1.63
C GLU A 156 13.25 12.39 -2.57
N GLU A 157 12.66 12.40 -3.76
CA GLU A 157 12.74 13.51 -4.73
C GLU A 157 12.21 14.84 -4.14
N ARG A 158 11.28 14.78 -3.19
CA ARG A 158 10.73 15.94 -2.47
C ARG A 158 11.39 16.21 -1.12
N HIS A 159 12.47 15.49 -0.80
CA HIS A 159 13.19 15.61 0.47
C HIS A 159 12.31 15.36 1.71
N LEU A 160 11.31 14.50 1.58
CA LEU A 160 10.42 14.09 2.67
C LEU A 160 10.89 12.77 3.28
N SER A 161 11.39 12.81 4.51
CA SER A 161 11.82 11.62 5.25
C SER A 161 10.66 10.98 6.01
N ILE A 162 9.81 10.21 5.31
CA ILE A 162 8.66 9.50 5.88
C ILE A 162 8.92 7.98 5.85
N LYS A 163 8.71 7.29 6.97
CA LYS A 163 8.91 5.85 7.09
C LYS A 163 7.68 5.06 6.68
N PHE A 164 7.92 3.85 6.19
CA PHE A 164 6.90 2.89 5.80
C PHE A 164 6.82 1.78 6.86
N TYR A 165 5.61 1.36 7.18
CA TYR A 165 5.30 0.42 8.24
C TYR A 165 4.28 -0.61 7.78
N THR A 166 4.27 -1.72 8.50
CA THR A 166 3.27 -2.79 8.38
C THR A 166 2.51 -2.90 9.68
N LEU A 167 1.35 -3.54 9.66
CA LEU A 167 0.56 -3.74 10.87
C LEU A 167 1.28 -4.58 11.93
N ASP A 168 2.19 -5.45 11.51
CA ASP A 168 2.91 -6.36 12.40
C ASP A 168 4.27 -5.77 12.86
N ALA A 169 4.59 -4.52 12.51
CA ALA A 169 5.83 -3.88 12.96
C ALA A 169 5.80 -3.55 14.47
N GLU A 170 6.87 -3.93 15.18
CA GLU A 170 6.98 -3.76 16.64
C GLU A 170 7.21 -2.30 17.08
N ASN A 171 7.84 -1.48 16.24
CA ASN A 171 8.24 -0.10 16.57
C ASN A 171 7.43 0.96 15.78
N ARG A 172 6.11 0.81 15.76
CA ARG A 172 5.22 1.78 15.12
C ARG A 172 5.11 3.06 15.96
N PRO A 173 5.12 4.26 15.36
CA PRO A 173 5.08 5.54 16.07
C PRO A 173 3.67 5.93 16.55
N ILE A 174 2.88 4.94 16.94
CA ILE A 174 1.45 5.04 17.29
C ILE A 174 1.26 4.41 18.67
#